data_AF-A0A444JCJ5-F1
#
_entry.id   AF-A0A444JCJ5-F1
#
_cell.length_a   1.000
_cell.length_b   1.000
_cell.length_c   1.000
_cell.angle_alpha   90.00
_cell.angle_beta   90.00
_cell.angle_gamma   90.00
#
_symmetry.space_group_name_H-M   'P 1'
#
loop_
_entity.id
_entity.type
_entity.pdbx_description
1 polymer ?
#
loop_
_entity_poly.entity_id
_entity_poly.type
_entity_poly.pdbx_seq_one_letter_code
_entity_poly.pdbx_strand_id
1 'polypeptide(L)'
;VPTFQDKQVPVSCRVFAHLLVHIPEGSTGKALAQAVEAEAMTRGADMLLLGGTRQANDNQGPAFSYYGPAQPYKCRDNWSGWKFAYEEWVNQGEWVAMGYNEWGNPDARFNSPLVIQTAFLRCLN
;
A
#
# COMPACT_ATOMS: atom_id res chain seq x y z
N VAL A 1 -8.28 5.69 5.80
CA VAL A 1 -8.14 4.63 6.83
C VAL A 1 -7.39 3.43 6.26
N PRO A 2 -6.29 2.95 6.90
CA PRO A 2 -5.60 1.74 6.49
C PRO A 2 -6.34 0.47 6.94
N THR A 3 -6.32 -0.56 6.09
CA THR A 3 -6.70 -1.93 6.44
C THR A 3 -5.69 -2.91 5.83
N PHE A 4 -5.50 -4.05 6.50
CA PHE A 4 -4.59 -5.13 6.07
C PHE A 4 -5.34 -6.38 5.60
N GLN A 5 -6.67 -6.32 5.58
CA GLN A 5 -7.52 -7.44 5.21
C GLN A 5 -8.66 -6.95 4.30
N ASP A 6 -8.73 -7.51 3.10
CA ASP A 6 -9.77 -7.22 2.11
C ASP A 6 -11.18 -7.47 2.66
N LYS A 7 -11.36 -8.47 3.53
CA LYS A 7 -12.64 -8.77 4.19
C LYS A 7 -13.15 -7.66 5.12
N GLN A 8 -12.27 -6.78 5.60
CA GLN A 8 -12.64 -5.63 6.44
C GLN A 8 -13.07 -4.43 5.59
N VAL A 9 -12.93 -4.49 4.26
CA VAL A 9 -13.34 -3.42 3.37
C VAL A 9 -14.88 -3.41 3.23
N PRO A 10 -15.54 -2.25 3.40
CA PRO A 10 -16.99 -2.13 3.18
C PRO A 10 -17.42 -2.48 1.75
N VAL A 11 -18.66 -2.97 1.60
CA VAL A 11 -19.27 -3.29 0.29
C VAL A 11 -19.27 -2.15 -0.70
N SER A 12 -19.40 -0.93 -0.19
CA SER A 12 -19.54 0.28 -1.00
C SER A 12 -18.20 0.70 -1.60
N CYS A 13 -17.09 0.18 -1.07
CA CYS A 13 -15.75 0.56 -1.47
C CYS A 13 -15.30 -0.15 -2.74
N ARG A 14 -14.75 0.63 -3.66
CA ARG A 14 -14.21 0.17 -4.93
C ARG A 14 -12.72 0.48 -5.00
N VAL A 15 -11.93 -0.50 -5.39
CA VAL A 15 -10.52 -0.30 -5.70
C VAL A 15 -10.44 0.44 -7.02
N PHE A 16 -9.75 1.57 -7.03
CA PHE A 16 -9.55 2.40 -8.23
C PHE A 16 -8.07 2.60 -8.58
N ALA A 17 -7.15 2.28 -7.67
CA ALA A 17 -5.72 2.23 -7.96
C ALA A 17 -5.04 1.08 -7.22
N HIS A 18 -4.17 0.35 -7.89
CA HIS A 18 -3.13 -0.51 -7.32
C HIS A 18 -1.80 0.18 -7.47
N LEU A 19 -0.97 0.09 -6.44
CA LEU A 19 0.29 0.80 -6.37
C LEU A 19 1.40 -0.05 -5.77
N LEU A 20 2.61 0.23 -6.23
CA LEU A 20 3.82 -0.01 -5.45
C LEU A 20 4.29 1.33 -4.89
N VAL A 21 4.53 1.34 -3.58
CA VAL A 21 5.04 2.50 -2.87
C VAL A 21 6.48 2.21 -2.45
N HIS A 22 7.42 2.94 -3.04
CA HIS A 22 8.82 2.89 -2.65
C HIS A 22 9.06 3.87 -1.51
N ILE A 23 9.70 3.40 -0.44
CA ILE A 23 9.99 4.17 0.78
C ILE A 23 11.51 4.13 0.99
N PRO A 24 12.16 5.29 1.23
CA PRO A 24 13.60 5.30 1.44
C PRO A 24 13.96 4.66 2.78
N GLU A 25 15.20 4.19 2.87
CA GLU A 25 15.77 3.68 4.13
C GLU A 25 15.72 4.71 5.27
N GLY A 26 15.75 4.24 6.50
CA GLY A 26 15.73 5.08 7.70
C GLY A 26 14.34 5.63 8.06
N SER A 27 13.33 5.40 7.23
CA SER A 27 11.94 5.76 7.47
C SER A 27 11.38 5.05 8.70
N THR A 28 10.53 5.76 9.45
CA THR A 28 9.75 5.17 10.54
C THR A 28 8.36 4.76 10.06
N GLY A 29 7.71 3.87 10.80
CA GLY A 29 6.30 3.50 10.61
C GLY A 29 5.37 4.71 10.57
N LYS A 30 5.66 5.73 11.38
CA LYS A 30 4.95 7.01 11.35
C LYS A 30 5.20 7.79 10.06
N ALA A 31 6.46 7.97 9.67
CA ALA A 31 6.81 8.76 8.49
C ALA A 31 6.26 8.13 7.20
N LEU A 32 6.37 6.81 7.07
CA LEU A 32 5.84 6.09 5.91
C LEU A 32 4.31 6.17 5.87
N ALA A 33 3.62 5.94 6.99
CA ALA A 33 2.16 6.00 7.05
C ALA A 33 1.65 7.39 6.66
N GLN A 34 2.28 8.44 7.17
CA GLN A 34 1.96 9.82 6.80
C GLN A 34 2.12 10.08 5.31
N ALA A 35 3.20 9.60 4.69
CA ALA A 35 3.44 9.78 3.26
C ALA A 35 2.39 9.05 2.40
N VAL A 36 2.09 7.78 2.73
CA VAL A 36 1.13 6.98 1.98
C VAL A 36 -0.31 7.49 2.17
N GLU A 37 -0.68 7.86 3.40
CA GLU A 37 -2.01 8.41 3.69
C GLU A 37 -2.21 9.79 3.06
N ALA A 38 -1.18 10.64 3.04
CA ALA A 38 -1.23 11.92 2.34
C ALA A 38 -1.48 11.72 0.83
N GLU A 39 -0.72 10.82 0.19
CA GLU A 39 -0.91 10.52 -1.23
C GLU A 39 -2.31 9.95 -1.51
N ALA A 40 -2.80 9.05 -0.65
CA ALA A 40 -4.14 8.49 -0.75
C ALA A 40 -5.23 9.58 -0.71
N MET A 41 -5.13 10.50 0.24
CA MET A 41 -6.05 11.63 0.35
C MET A 41 -6.00 12.54 -0.87
N THR A 42 -4.80 12.88 -1.36
CA THR A 42 -4.63 13.69 -2.57
C THR A 42 -5.25 13.04 -3.81
N ARG A 43 -5.25 11.70 -3.88
CA ARG A 43 -5.92 10.93 -4.95
C ARG A 43 -7.41 10.69 -4.70
N GLY A 44 -7.96 11.19 -3.59
CA GLY A 44 -9.36 11.04 -3.22
C GLY A 44 -9.74 9.60 -2.86
N ALA A 45 -8.84 8.91 -2.17
CA ALA A 45 -9.12 7.63 -1.52
C ALA A 45 -9.70 7.87 -0.12
N ASP A 46 -10.75 7.14 0.22
CA ASP A 46 -11.32 7.12 1.57
C ASP A 46 -10.62 6.05 2.42
N MET A 47 -10.17 4.98 1.77
CA MET A 47 -9.51 3.84 2.42
C MET A 47 -8.30 3.35 1.62
N LEU A 48 -7.40 2.70 2.36
CA LEU A 48 -6.18 2.07 1.88
C LEU A 48 -6.22 0.60 2.25
N LEU A 49 -6.03 -0.29 1.28
CA LEU A 49 -5.74 -1.69 1.53
C LEU A 49 -4.25 -1.91 1.38
N LEU A 50 -3.59 -2.30 2.46
CA LEU A 50 -2.16 -2.57 2.52
C LEU A 50 -1.91 -4.05 2.29
N GLY A 51 -0.92 -4.34 1.45
CA GLY A 51 -0.49 -5.68 1.08
C GLY A 51 0.84 -6.05 1.69
N GLY A 52 1.61 -6.86 0.95
CA GLY A 52 2.94 -7.27 1.38
C GLY A 52 3.96 -6.14 1.28
N THR A 53 5.00 -6.24 2.11
CA THR A 53 6.16 -5.35 2.08
C THR A 53 7.44 -6.16 1.89
N ARG A 54 8.31 -5.67 1.02
CA ARG A 54 9.65 -6.23 0.79
C ARG A 54 10.69 -5.13 0.88
N GLN A 55 11.95 -5.52 1.02
CA GLN A 55 13.08 -4.62 0.79
C GLN A 55 13.10 -4.24 -0.69
N ALA A 56 13.19 -2.96 -0.99
CA ALA A 56 13.39 -2.51 -2.36
C ALA A 56 14.85 -2.79 -2.78
N ASN A 57 15.05 -3.12 -4.05
CA ASN A 57 16.39 -3.33 -4.61
C ASN A 57 17.13 -2.00 -4.87
N ASP A 58 16.43 -0.88 -4.83
CA ASP A 58 16.96 0.47 -4.93
C ASP A 58 16.49 1.36 -3.76
N ASN A 59 17.14 2.51 -3.58
CA ASN A 59 16.82 3.48 -2.54
C ASN A 59 16.28 4.79 -3.13
N GLN A 60 15.54 4.73 -4.23
CA GLN A 60 15.08 5.94 -4.94
C GLN A 60 13.78 6.56 -4.38
N GLY A 61 13.27 6.06 -3.25
CA GLY A 61 12.03 6.54 -2.63
C GLY A 61 12.13 7.95 -2.00
N PRO A 62 10.98 8.61 -1.71
CA PRO A 62 9.63 8.09 -1.85
C PRO A 62 9.09 8.21 -3.29
N ALA A 63 8.51 7.13 -3.82
CA ALA A 63 7.89 7.10 -5.14
C ALA A 63 6.62 6.24 -5.17
N PHE A 64 5.65 6.64 -6.00
CA PHE A 64 4.36 5.97 -6.13
C PHE A 64 4.13 5.55 -7.58
N SER A 65 4.10 4.25 -7.83
CA SER A 65 3.88 3.67 -9.16
C SER A 65 2.46 3.10 -9.24
N TYR A 66 1.68 3.46 -10.26
CA TYR A 66 0.25 3.12 -10.38
C TYR A 66 0.01 2.16 -11.56
N TYR A 67 -0.76 1.08 -11.35
CA TYR A 67 -0.83 -0.03 -12.31
C TYR A 67 -2.24 -0.40 -12.79
N GLY A 68 -3.29 0.29 -12.34
CA GLY A 68 -4.70 -0.01 -12.70
C GLY A 68 -5.61 -0.02 -11.48
N PRO A 69 -6.85 -0.53 -11.55
CA PRO A 69 -7.51 -1.12 -12.71
C PRO A 69 -8.00 -0.07 -13.73
N ALA A 70 -8.30 -0.49 -14.96
CA ALA A 70 -8.91 0.39 -15.97
C ALA A 70 -10.32 0.88 -15.58
N GLN A 71 -11.05 0.08 -14.80
CA GLN A 71 -12.33 0.45 -14.21
C GLN A 71 -12.36 0.06 -12.73
N PRO A 72 -12.88 0.94 -11.83
CA PRO A 72 -13.00 0.59 -10.42
C PRO A 72 -13.88 -0.62 -10.20
N TYR A 73 -13.45 -1.53 -9.33
CA TYR A 73 -14.20 -2.75 -9.01
C TYR A 73 -14.48 -2.85 -7.52
N LYS A 74 -15.57 -3.55 -7.15
CA LYS A 74 -15.93 -3.77 -5.75
C LYS A 74 -14.86 -4.61 -5.06
N CYS A 75 -14.21 -4.07 -4.03
CA CYS A 75 -13.11 -4.77 -3.37
C CYS A 75 -13.59 -6.10 -2.80
N ARG A 76 -14.61 -6.07 -1.94
CA ARG A 76 -15.05 -7.27 -1.21
C ARG A 76 -15.55 -8.41 -2.11
N ASP A 77 -16.10 -8.07 -3.28
CA ASP A 77 -16.72 -9.04 -4.17
C ASP A 77 -15.73 -9.56 -5.22
N ASN A 78 -14.77 -8.73 -5.65
CA ASN A 78 -13.90 -9.02 -6.80
C ASN A 78 -12.39 -9.00 -6.47
N TRP A 79 -12.01 -8.75 -5.20
CA TRP A 79 -10.61 -8.87 -4.79
C TRP A 79 -10.16 -10.31 -4.94
N SER A 80 -9.14 -10.50 -5.78
CA SER A 80 -8.61 -11.82 -6.13
C SER A 80 -7.11 -11.86 -5.93
N GLY A 81 -6.65 -11.15 -4.88
CA GLY A 81 -5.25 -10.95 -4.56
C GLY A 81 -4.59 -9.83 -5.36
N TRP A 82 -3.31 -9.64 -5.06
CA TRP A 82 -2.43 -8.70 -5.74
C TRP A 82 -2.06 -9.25 -7.12
N LYS A 83 -2.67 -8.67 -8.17
CA LYS A 83 -2.40 -9.04 -9.57
C LYS A 83 -1.59 -7.98 -10.28
N PHE A 84 -1.87 -6.72 -9.98
CA PHE A 84 -1.15 -5.58 -10.54
C PHE A 84 0.20 -5.43 -9.85
N ALA A 85 1.25 -5.26 -10.65
CA ALA A 85 2.64 -5.12 -10.19
C ALA A 85 3.15 -6.25 -9.28
N TYR A 86 2.49 -7.40 -9.26
CA TYR A 86 2.88 -8.51 -8.39
C TYR A 86 4.26 -9.06 -8.75
N GLU A 87 4.53 -9.24 -10.04
CA GLU A 87 5.84 -9.71 -10.52
C GLU A 87 6.96 -8.71 -10.16
N GLU A 88 6.70 -7.41 -10.32
CA GLU A 88 7.65 -6.38 -9.93
C GLU A 88 7.93 -6.40 -8.43
N TRP A 89 6.88 -6.59 -7.61
CA TRP A 89 7.01 -6.68 -6.16
C TRP A 89 7.69 -7.97 -5.69
N VAL A 90 7.35 -9.14 -6.26
CA VAL A 90 7.89 -10.43 -5.80
C VAL A 90 9.37 -10.59 -6.12
N ASN A 91 9.86 -9.92 -7.17
CA ASN A 91 11.27 -9.88 -7.57
C ASN A 91 12.13 -8.89 -6.75
N GLN A 92 11.55 -8.26 -5.75
CA GLN A 92 12.26 -7.40 -4.79
C GLN A 92 12.98 -8.26 -3.75
N GLY A 93 13.68 -7.61 -2.84
CA GLY A 93 14.45 -8.27 -1.79
C GLY A 93 13.59 -9.01 -0.76
N GLU A 94 14.19 -9.20 0.42
CA GLU A 94 13.60 -10.00 1.49
C GLU A 94 12.25 -9.46 1.97
N TRP A 95 11.42 -10.36 2.50
CA TRP A 95 10.17 -9.99 3.15
C TRP A 95 10.44 -9.12 4.38
N VAL A 96 9.64 -8.06 4.54
CA VAL A 96 9.71 -7.17 5.71
C VAL A 96 8.37 -7.21 6.43
N ALA A 97 8.42 -7.48 7.74
CA ALA A 97 7.24 -7.39 8.59
C ALA A 97 6.83 -5.92 8.73
N MET A 98 5.80 -5.53 7.99
CA MET A 98 5.14 -4.24 8.11
C MET A 98 3.64 -4.50 8.10
N GLY A 99 3.03 -4.44 9.28
CA GLY A 99 1.62 -4.69 9.52
C GLY A 99 1.02 -3.65 10.46
N TYR A 100 -0.02 -4.06 11.19
CA TYR A 100 -0.78 -3.18 12.07
C TYR A 100 0.07 -2.53 13.18
N ASN A 101 1.08 -3.22 13.71
CA ASN A 101 1.89 -2.73 14.83
C ASN A 101 2.99 -1.75 14.37
N GLU A 102 3.41 -1.85 13.13
CA GLU A 102 4.44 -1.01 12.54
C GLU A 102 3.83 0.22 11.88
N TRP A 103 2.63 0.11 11.29
CA TRP A 103 1.98 1.23 10.61
C TRP A 103 1.64 2.37 11.58
N GLY A 104 2.16 3.56 11.30
CA GLY A 104 1.97 4.74 12.14
C GLY A 104 2.85 4.76 13.40
N ASN A 105 3.60 3.70 13.69
CA ASN A 105 4.44 3.60 14.88
C ASN A 105 5.76 4.38 14.69
N PRO A 106 6.06 5.39 15.54
CA PRO A 106 7.30 6.16 15.42
C PRO A 106 8.56 5.36 15.78
N ASP A 107 8.44 4.30 16.58
CA ASP A 107 9.56 3.48 17.05
C ASP A 107 9.89 2.32 16.08
N ALA A 108 8.95 1.97 15.20
CA ALA A 108 9.20 1.01 14.13
C ALA A 108 10.07 1.65 13.05
N ARG A 109 11.36 1.30 13.00
CA ARG A 109 12.33 1.87 12.05
C ARG A 109 12.80 0.84 11.04
N PHE A 110 12.86 1.25 9.78
CA PHE A 110 13.27 0.38 8.68
C PHE A 110 14.64 0.81 8.17
N ASN A 111 15.64 -0.07 8.33
CA ASN A 111 17.04 0.22 7.97
C ASN A 111 17.40 -0.15 6.52
N SER A 112 16.40 -0.54 5.74
CA SER A 112 16.51 -0.81 4.31
C SER A 112 15.38 -0.07 3.59
N PRO A 113 15.57 0.28 2.31
CA PRO A 113 14.47 0.83 1.53
C PRO A 113 13.38 -0.23 1.36
N LEU A 114 12.12 0.19 1.26
CA LEU A 114 10.97 -0.70 1.18
C LEU A 114 10.18 -0.49 -0.09
N VAL A 115 9.48 -1.54 -0.50
CA VAL A 115 8.42 -1.51 -1.51
C VAL A 115 7.15 -2.16 -0.95
N ILE A 116 6.09 -1.37 -0.88
CA ILE A 116 4.82 -1.73 -0.24
C ILE A 116 3.74 -1.86 -1.31
N GLN A 117 3.02 -2.98 -1.31
CA GLN A 117 1.79 -3.11 -2.08
C GLN A 117 0.67 -2.31 -1.41
N THR A 118 0.04 -1.42 -2.16
CA THR A 118 -1.10 -0.64 -1.67
C THR A 118 -2.20 -0.61 -2.72
N ALA A 119 -3.45 -0.61 -2.29
CA ALA A 119 -4.60 -0.32 -3.14
C ALA A 119 -5.40 0.84 -2.55
N PHE A 120 -5.77 1.80 -3.39
CA PHE A 120 -6.61 2.93 -3.00
C PHE A 120 -8.07 2.61 -3.29
N LEU A 121 -8.91 2.91 -2.32
CA LEU A 121 -10.33 2.62 -2.36
C LEU A 121 -11.14 3.89 -2.18
N ARG A 122 -12.18 4.02 -2.99
CA ARG A 122 -13.22 5.05 -2.82
C ARG A 122 -14.52 4.37 -2.42
N CYS A 123 -15.15 4.89 -1.38
CA CYS A 123 -16.36 4.35 -0.81
C CYS A 123 -17.53 5.26 -1.17
N LEU A 124 -18.60 4.66 -1.71
CA LEU A 124 -19.84 5.40 -1.89
C LEU A 124 -20.51 5.54 -0.52
N ASN A 125 -20.86 6.78 -0.16
CA ASN A 125 -21.71 7.08 0.99
C ASN A 125 -23.14 6.62 0.75
#